data_AF-A0AA40FD28-F1
#
_entry.id   AF-A0AA40FD28-F1
#
_cell.length_a   1.000
_cell.length_b   1.000
_cell.length_c   1.000
_cell.angle_alpha   90.00
_cell.angle_beta   90.00
_cell.angle_gamma   90.00
#
_symmetry.space_group_name_H-M   'P 1'
#
loop_
_entity.id
_entity.type
_entity.pdbx_description
1 polymer ?
#
loop_
_entity_poly.entity_id
_entity_poly.type
_entity_poly.pdbx_seq_one_letter_code
_entity_poly.pdbx_strand_id
1 'polypeptide(L)'
;MEDLLEKLKLLNYDIEFLPEFKIKAINRNYFVTQTNPGEQFYTFTLLAAWLIRKAGGTFEAPQESDDPNATIAIILDYLRDTNVSIEFPPNKLKQGSGEHAIYVLDNLADEALKAQKFQWKKVQISPDEPSNEPDIEDDDAELILEKVEEEMMAEYDDEDEDILHVDDITKLYGQNFNEMQKPDDILESKTNREEWQLELERVLPQLKVTIKTDSRDWRSHIEQMKQLRTNIATNLTGTKSQLDKLHIDISNTLDKIKTRESYLNRQLEPSLKQYQMLQDELSKIKEQYRDASGGVTERTRIFNKLSEELEHVKKEMDERGSSMTDGTPLINIKKTITKMKTEISEMNIRIGVLEYSLMCARIRDRTQFQEDMNNQNTIAIS
;
A
#
# COMPACT_ATOMS: atom_id res chain seq x y z
N MET A 1 14.83 0.29 -3.55
CA MET A 1 14.02 -0.67 -2.75
C MET A 1 13.23 -1.60 -3.66
N GLU A 2 12.53 -1.12 -4.70
CA GLU A 2 12.07 -2.03 -5.79
C GLU A 2 13.24 -2.73 -6.48
N ASP A 3 14.28 -1.97 -6.84
CA ASP A 3 15.52 -2.52 -7.41
C ASP A 3 16.15 -3.59 -6.49
N LEU A 4 16.36 -3.27 -5.21
CA LEU A 4 16.78 -4.25 -4.19
C LEU A 4 15.90 -5.51 -4.14
N LEU A 5 14.57 -5.39 -4.20
CA LEU A 5 13.66 -6.55 -4.16
C LEU A 5 13.78 -7.40 -5.43
N GLU A 6 13.97 -6.78 -6.59
CA GLU A 6 14.22 -7.49 -7.85
C GLU A 6 15.56 -8.23 -7.79
N LYS A 7 16.62 -7.57 -7.32
CA LYS A 7 17.93 -8.21 -7.09
C LYS A 7 17.84 -9.38 -6.11
N LEU A 8 17.08 -9.24 -5.01
CA LEU A 8 16.85 -10.31 -4.05
C LEU A 8 16.08 -11.50 -4.67
N LYS A 9 15.08 -11.24 -5.51
CA LYS A 9 14.37 -12.29 -6.26
C LYS A 9 15.29 -13.02 -7.23
N LEU A 10 16.17 -12.30 -7.93
CA LEU A 10 17.18 -12.90 -8.81
C LEU A 10 18.16 -13.79 -8.04
N LEU A 11 18.45 -13.45 -6.79
CA LEU A 11 19.27 -14.24 -5.86
C LEU A 11 18.51 -15.41 -5.19
N ASN A 12 17.27 -15.70 -5.60
CA ASN A 12 16.39 -16.73 -5.02
C ASN A 12 16.13 -16.57 -3.51
N TYR A 13 15.98 -15.33 -3.04
CA TYR A 13 15.61 -14.99 -1.67
C TYR A 13 14.39 -15.80 -1.16
N ASP A 14 13.38 -16.00 -2.00
CA ASP A 14 12.14 -16.68 -1.61
C ASP A 14 12.33 -18.18 -1.30
N ILE A 15 13.35 -18.82 -1.88
CA ILE A 15 13.58 -20.27 -1.78
C ILE A 15 14.64 -20.59 -0.73
N GLU A 16 15.64 -19.72 -0.55
CA GLU A 16 16.76 -20.00 0.35
C GLU A 16 16.65 -19.23 1.67
N PHE A 17 16.39 -17.92 1.63
CA PHE A 17 16.42 -17.08 2.82
C PHE A 17 15.14 -17.21 3.68
N LEU A 18 13.97 -17.22 3.06
CA LEU A 18 12.68 -17.33 3.77
C LEU A 18 12.55 -18.61 4.63
N PRO A 19 12.87 -19.83 4.12
CA PRO A 19 12.76 -21.04 4.93
C PRO A 19 13.90 -21.21 5.94
N GLU A 20 15.10 -20.69 5.66
CA GLU A 20 16.26 -20.79 6.56
C GLU A 20 16.05 -19.96 7.83
N PHE A 21 15.51 -18.75 7.70
CA PHE A 21 15.37 -17.80 8.82
C PHE A 21 13.93 -17.65 9.37
N LYS A 22 12.94 -18.32 8.76
CA LYS A 22 11.50 -18.26 9.14
C LYS A 22 10.94 -16.82 9.20
N ILE A 23 11.45 -15.94 8.35
CA ILE A 23 11.03 -14.53 8.28
C ILE A 23 9.87 -14.41 7.30
N LYS A 24 8.93 -13.48 7.54
CA LYS A 24 7.87 -13.16 6.58
C LYS A 24 8.47 -12.48 5.34
N ALA A 25 7.82 -12.65 4.19
CA ALA A 25 8.23 -11.98 2.96
C ALA A 25 8.39 -10.46 3.17
N ILE A 26 9.55 -9.92 2.79
CA ILE A 26 9.86 -8.50 2.91
C ILE A 26 8.96 -7.74 1.93
N ASN A 27 8.09 -6.89 2.46
CA ASN A 27 7.22 -6.06 1.64
C ASN A 27 8.04 -4.93 0.98
N ARG A 28 7.55 -4.40 -0.14
CA ARG A 28 7.85 -3.02 -0.55
C ARG A 28 7.64 -2.14 0.68
N ASN A 29 8.33 -1.05 0.94
CA ASN A 29 8.11 -0.24 2.17
C ASN A 29 8.63 -0.85 3.49
N TYR A 30 8.96 -2.14 3.61
CA TYR A 30 9.37 -2.74 4.90
C TYR A 30 10.61 -2.09 5.51
N PHE A 31 11.60 -1.74 4.69
CA PHE A 31 12.79 -0.99 5.12
C PHE A 31 12.68 0.53 4.93
N VAL A 32 11.62 1.02 4.30
CA VAL A 32 11.42 2.46 4.02
C VAL A 32 10.81 3.16 5.22
N THR A 33 9.82 2.52 5.87
CA THR A 33 9.13 3.07 7.03
C THR A 33 9.61 2.38 8.31
N GLN A 34 9.98 3.16 9.32
CA GLN A 34 10.30 2.63 10.65
C GLN A 34 9.02 2.07 11.28
N THR A 35 8.94 0.75 11.45
CA THR A 35 7.80 0.09 12.10
C THR A 35 8.23 -0.46 13.46
N ASN A 36 9.19 -1.39 13.45
CA ASN A 36 9.79 -1.96 14.64
C ASN A 36 11.32 -1.94 14.51
N PRO A 37 12.03 -0.99 15.13
CA PRO A 37 13.47 -0.82 14.94
C PRO A 37 14.32 -2.04 15.30
N GLY A 38 13.91 -2.81 16.33
CA GLY A 38 14.64 -4.00 16.77
C GLY A 38 14.51 -5.15 15.77
N GLU A 39 13.29 -5.44 15.33
CA GLU A 39 13.01 -6.48 14.33
C GLU A 39 13.55 -6.11 12.94
N GLN A 40 13.46 -4.84 12.56
CA GLN A 40 14.01 -4.34 11.30
C GLN A 40 15.54 -4.41 11.29
N PHE A 41 16.19 -4.07 12.42
CA PHE A 41 17.64 -4.22 12.55
C PHE A 41 18.09 -5.68 12.51
N TYR A 42 17.35 -6.57 13.17
CA TYR A 42 17.62 -8.01 13.12
C TYR A 42 17.44 -8.56 11.68
N THR A 43 16.37 -8.17 11.00
CA THR A 43 16.14 -8.59 9.60
C THR A 43 17.19 -8.01 8.66
N PHE A 44 17.62 -6.75 8.87
CA PHE A 44 18.69 -6.10 8.11
C PHE A 44 20.03 -6.83 8.29
N THR A 45 20.41 -7.16 9.53
CA THR A 45 21.67 -7.84 9.83
C THR A 45 21.70 -9.27 9.29
N LEU A 46 20.58 -10.00 9.37
CA LEU A 46 20.44 -11.32 8.75
C LEU A 46 20.52 -11.26 7.23
N LEU A 47 19.86 -10.29 6.60
CA LEU A 47 19.89 -10.12 5.15
C LEU A 47 21.29 -9.75 4.67
N ALA A 48 21.97 -8.82 5.36
CA ALA A 48 23.35 -8.47 5.08
C ALA A 48 24.29 -9.68 5.24
N ALA A 49 24.14 -10.46 6.31
CA ALA A 49 24.89 -11.70 6.53
C ALA A 49 24.74 -12.70 5.38
N TRP A 50 23.49 -12.90 4.93
CA TRP A 50 23.19 -13.80 3.82
C TRP A 50 23.78 -13.31 2.49
N LEU A 51 23.67 -12.01 2.19
CA LEU A 51 24.27 -11.42 1.00
C LEU A 51 25.81 -11.51 1.01
N ILE A 52 26.44 -11.29 2.16
CA ILE A 52 27.90 -11.43 2.31
C ILE A 52 28.34 -12.88 2.06
N ARG A 53 27.60 -13.87 2.60
CA ARG A 53 27.85 -15.30 2.32
C ARG A 53 27.72 -15.62 0.84
N LYS A 54 26.71 -15.07 0.18
CA LYS A 54 26.49 -15.24 -1.26
C LYS A 54 27.57 -14.59 -2.11
N ALA A 55 28.13 -13.48 -1.64
CA ALA A 55 29.27 -12.81 -2.26
C ALA A 55 30.63 -13.53 -2.02
N GLY A 56 30.64 -14.63 -1.25
CA GLY A 56 31.84 -15.43 -0.97
C GLY A 56 32.58 -15.06 0.33
N GLY A 57 32.02 -14.14 1.13
CA GLY A 57 32.54 -13.79 2.46
C GLY A 57 32.11 -14.77 3.55
N THR A 58 32.95 -14.99 4.55
CA THR A 58 32.58 -15.75 5.76
C THR A 58 31.96 -14.81 6.79
N PHE A 59 30.64 -14.85 6.93
CA PHE A 59 29.91 -14.10 7.95
C PHE A 59 29.03 -15.05 8.77
N GLU A 60 29.25 -15.17 10.08
CA GLU A 60 28.40 -15.97 10.96
C GLU A 60 27.04 -15.29 11.16
N ALA A 61 25.96 -16.06 11.26
CA ALA A 61 24.61 -15.49 11.28
C ALA A 61 24.45 -14.78 12.63
N PRO A 62 24.24 -13.45 12.63
CA PRO A 62 24.25 -12.69 13.87
C PRO A 62 23.05 -13.09 14.71
N GLN A 63 23.28 -13.38 15.99
CA GLN A 63 22.24 -13.71 16.95
C GLN A 63 21.60 -12.41 17.49
N GLU A 64 20.35 -12.48 17.96
CA GLU A 64 19.63 -11.33 18.57
C GLU A 64 20.36 -10.69 19.77
N SER A 65 21.43 -11.32 20.27
CA SER A 65 22.25 -10.88 21.41
C SER A 65 23.61 -10.31 21.02
N ASP A 66 23.95 -10.24 19.74
CA ASP A 66 25.19 -9.63 19.26
C ASP A 66 25.13 -8.10 19.36
N ASP A 67 26.26 -7.45 19.68
CA ASP A 67 26.34 -5.99 19.79
C ASP A 67 26.04 -5.33 18.44
N PRO A 68 24.97 -4.51 18.32
CA PRO A 68 24.61 -3.83 17.09
C PRO A 68 25.77 -3.04 16.45
N ASN A 69 26.65 -2.45 17.27
CA ASN A 69 27.78 -1.69 16.75
C ASN A 69 28.85 -2.58 16.12
N ALA A 70 29.12 -3.73 16.73
CA ALA A 70 30.11 -4.68 16.25
C ALA A 70 29.65 -5.29 14.92
N THR A 71 28.39 -5.72 14.83
CA THR A 71 27.82 -6.30 13.60
C THR A 71 27.79 -5.27 12.46
N ILE A 72 27.41 -4.01 12.74
CA ILE A 72 27.49 -2.92 11.75
C ILE A 72 28.94 -2.68 11.31
N ALA A 73 29.90 -2.69 12.22
CA ALA A 73 31.31 -2.48 11.87
C ALA A 73 31.82 -3.56 10.92
N ILE A 74 31.50 -4.84 11.16
CA ILE A 74 31.91 -5.95 10.29
C ILE A 74 31.26 -5.82 8.89
N ILE A 75 29.97 -5.47 8.82
CA ILE A 75 29.28 -5.24 7.54
C ILE A 75 29.91 -4.08 6.76
N LEU A 76 30.26 -2.98 7.46
CA LEU A 76 30.90 -1.82 6.85
C LEU A 76 32.34 -2.08 6.42
N ASP A 77 33.09 -2.89 7.17
CA ASP A 77 34.45 -3.27 6.79
C ASP A 77 34.43 -4.17 5.53
N TYR A 78 33.48 -5.11 5.44
CA TYR A 78 33.28 -5.90 4.21
C TYR A 78 32.95 -5.03 2.98
N LEU A 79 32.13 -4.00 3.15
CA LEU A 79 31.82 -3.05 2.07
C LEU A 79 33.00 -2.17 1.66
N ARG A 80 33.92 -1.86 2.58
CA ARG A 80 35.16 -1.15 2.24
C ARG A 80 36.10 -2.06 1.44
N ASP A 81 36.15 -3.35 1.78
CA ASP A 81 36.96 -4.33 1.04
C ASP A 81 36.45 -4.55 -0.39
N THR A 82 35.14 -4.41 -0.63
CA THR A 82 34.52 -4.47 -1.97
C THR A 82 34.50 -3.12 -2.71
N ASN A 83 35.22 -2.11 -2.21
CA ASN A 83 35.47 -0.83 -2.86
C ASN A 83 34.22 0.08 -3.02
N VAL A 84 33.25 -0.03 -2.10
CA VAL A 84 32.05 0.82 -2.04
C VAL A 84 32.29 2.02 -1.11
N SER A 85 32.04 3.24 -1.59
CA SER A 85 32.23 4.47 -0.81
C SER A 85 31.09 4.64 0.20
N ILE A 86 31.41 4.59 1.50
CA ILE A 86 30.44 4.76 2.58
C ILE A 86 30.71 6.09 3.29
N GLU A 87 29.85 7.08 3.04
CA GLU A 87 29.98 8.44 3.60
C GLU A 87 28.87 8.74 4.62
N PHE A 88 28.66 7.86 5.59
CA PHE A 88 27.72 8.11 6.71
C PHE A 88 28.15 7.41 8.01
N PRO A 89 27.79 7.96 9.19
CA PRO A 89 28.20 7.40 10.47
C PRO A 89 27.44 6.09 10.80
N PRO A 90 28.09 5.09 11.43
CA PRO A 90 27.49 3.78 11.78
C PRO A 90 26.20 3.88 12.61
N ASN A 91 26.03 4.97 13.38
CA ASN A 91 24.83 5.21 14.17
C ASN A 91 23.54 5.28 13.35
N LYS A 92 23.62 5.60 12.06
CA LYS A 92 22.46 5.68 11.17
C LYS A 92 21.92 4.31 10.77
N LEU A 93 22.74 3.25 10.84
CA LEU A 93 22.34 1.88 10.51
C LEU A 93 21.66 1.16 11.69
N LYS A 94 21.79 1.66 12.92
CA LYS A 94 21.15 1.09 14.12
C LYS A 94 19.64 1.04 14.06
N GLN A 95 19.02 1.93 13.28
CA GLN A 95 17.57 1.97 13.14
C GLN A 95 17.03 0.83 12.28
N GLY A 96 17.89 0.13 11.51
CA GLY A 96 17.48 -0.98 10.66
C GLY A 96 16.54 -0.61 9.51
N SER A 97 16.20 0.67 9.37
CA SER A 97 15.25 1.22 8.40
C SER A 97 15.74 2.58 7.90
N GLY A 98 15.52 2.88 6.63
CA GLY A 98 15.88 4.14 6.00
C GLY A 98 16.82 3.98 4.80
N GLU A 99 17.13 5.11 4.17
CA GLU A 99 17.92 5.20 2.94
C GLU A 99 19.29 4.54 3.06
N HIS A 100 20.00 4.77 4.18
CA HIS A 100 21.33 4.21 4.39
C HIS A 100 21.32 2.68 4.53
N ALA A 101 20.29 2.10 5.15
CA ALA A 101 20.16 0.65 5.27
C ALA A 101 19.86 0.01 3.90
N ILE A 102 19.00 0.66 3.11
CA ILE A 102 18.69 0.22 1.74
C ILE A 102 19.93 0.31 0.85
N TYR A 103 20.70 1.40 0.93
CA TYR A 103 21.92 1.59 0.16
C TYR A 103 22.98 0.52 0.45
N VAL A 104 23.14 0.15 1.72
CA VAL A 104 24.05 -0.94 2.12
C VAL A 104 23.59 -2.27 1.54
N LEU A 105 22.30 -2.60 1.67
CA LEU A 105 21.75 -3.85 1.15
C LEU A 105 21.80 -3.92 -0.38
N ASP A 106 21.59 -2.81 -1.07
CA ASP A 106 21.59 -2.75 -2.53
C ASP A 106 22.99 -3.02 -3.11
N ASN A 107 24.02 -2.38 -2.54
CA ASN A 107 25.40 -2.65 -2.93
C ASN A 107 25.85 -4.07 -2.57
N LEU A 108 25.43 -4.61 -1.42
CA LEU A 108 25.70 -6.00 -1.07
C LEU A 108 25.00 -6.98 -2.02
N ALA A 109 23.80 -6.66 -2.49
CA ALA A 109 23.08 -7.45 -3.47
C ALA A 109 23.76 -7.42 -4.84
N ASP A 110 24.28 -6.27 -5.26
CA ASP A 110 25.06 -6.13 -6.50
C ASP A 110 26.37 -6.95 -6.45
N GLU A 111 27.08 -6.92 -5.32
CA GLU A 111 28.26 -7.76 -5.12
C GLU A 111 27.92 -9.25 -5.10
N ALA A 112 26.82 -9.65 -4.47
CA ALA A 112 26.33 -11.03 -4.50
C ALA A 112 25.98 -11.49 -5.93
N LEU A 113 25.34 -10.63 -6.73
CA LEU A 113 25.01 -10.93 -8.13
C LEU A 113 26.27 -11.05 -9.01
N LYS A 114 27.27 -10.18 -8.80
CA LYS A 114 28.58 -10.27 -9.47
C LYS A 114 29.30 -11.58 -9.13
N ALA A 115 29.33 -11.95 -7.85
CA ALA A 115 29.96 -13.18 -7.37
C ALA A 115 29.27 -14.44 -7.93
N GLN A 116 27.94 -14.40 -8.02
CA GLN A 116 27.14 -15.50 -8.58
C GLN A 116 27.23 -15.59 -10.12
N LYS A 117 27.88 -14.62 -10.79
CA LYS A 117 27.99 -14.52 -12.25
C LYS A 117 26.64 -14.75 -12.93
N PHE A 118 25.60 -14.09 -12.43
CA PHE A 118 24.26 -14.28 -12.92
C PHE A 118 24.19 -14.00 -14.43
N GLN A 119 23.83 -15.02 -15.20
CA GLN A 119 23.50 -14.89 -16.61
C GLN A 119 21.99 -15.02 -16.74
N TRP A 120 21.37 -14.11 -17.49
CA TRP A 120 19.96 -14.21 -17.83
C TRP A 120 19.69 -15.58 -18.44
N LYS A 121 18.92 -16.39 -17.72
CA LYS A 121 18.59 -17.74 -18.15
C LYS A 121 17.72 -17.62 -19.40
N LYS A 122 18.31 -17.86 -20.58
CA LYS A 122 17.58 -17.91 -21.84
C LYS A 122 16.46 -18.94 -21.68
N VAL A 123 15.23 -18.53 -21.97
CA VAL A 123 14.02 -19.33 -21.79
C VAL A 123 14.21 -20.70 -22.46
N GLN A 124 14.31 -21.76 -21.67
CA GLN A 124 14.24 -23.13 -22.17
C GLN A 124 12.76 -23.50 -22.23
N ILE A 125 12.21 -23.47 -23.43
CA ILE A 125 10.90 -24.01 -23.74
C ILE A 125 11.05 -25.54 -23.65
N SER A 126 10.39 -26.17 -22.67
CA SER A 126 10.27 -27.63 -22.62
C SER A 126 9.59 -28.10 -23.92
N PRO A 127 10.11 -29.12 -24.62
CA PRO A 127 9.53 -29.58 -25.87
C PRO A 127 8.28 -30.41 -25.57
N ASP A 128 7.11 -29.75 -25.52
CA ASP A 128 5.82 -30.41 -25.57
C ASP A 128 5.20 -30.23 -26.97
N GLU A 129 5.00 -31.38 -27.62
CA GLU A 129 4.15 -31.72 -28.77
C GLU A 129 4.28 -30.94 -30.10
N PRO A 130 4.29 -31.67 -31.25
CA PRO A 130 4.46 -31.07 -32.57
C PRO A 130 3.19 -30.32 -33.00
N SER A 131 3.10 -29.04 -32.68
CA SER A 131 2.22 -28.11 -33.39
C SER A 131 2.85 -27.75 -34.74
N ASN A 132 2.21 -28.15 -35.83
CA ASN A 132 2.46 -27.63 -37.16
C ASN A 132 2.18 -26.11 -37.17
N GLU A 133 3.22 -25.29 -37.05
CA GLU A 133 3.22 -23.92 -37.56
C GLU A 133 4.49 -23.72 -38.40
N PRO A 134 4.39 -23.11 -39.59
CA PRO A 134 5.54 -22.91 -40.48
C PRO A 134 6.47 -21.81 -39.95
N ASP A 135 7.78 -22.10 -39.96
CA ASP A 135 8.87 -21.15 -39.76
C ASP A 135 8.71 -19.94 -40.69
N ILE A 136 8.70 -18.74 -40.10
CA ILE A 136 8.99 -17.49 -40.79
C ILE A 136 10.30 -16.99 -40.19
N GLU A 137 11.35 -17.03 -41.01
CA GLU A 137 12.64 -16.38 -40.73
C GLU A 137 12.41 -14.86 -40.71
N ASP A 138 12.51 -14.23 -39.54
CA ASP A 138 12.55 -12.78 -39.42
C ASP A 138 13.96 -12.27 -39.72
N ASP A 139 14.09 -11.56 -40.85
CA ASP A 139 15.25 -10.79 -41.28
C ASP A 139 15.17 -9.40 -40.62
N ASP A 140 15.84 -9.26 -39.47
CA ASP A 140 15.96 -8.01 -38.71
C ASP A 140 16.90 -7.02 -39.44
N ALA A 141 16.31 -6.18 -40.30
CA ALA A 141 16.94 -4.95 -40.78
C ALA A 141 16.13 -3.74 -40.29
N GLU A 142 16.41 -3.29 -39.06
CA GLU A 142 15.90 -2.02 -38.54
C GLU A 142 16.51 -0.83 -39.31
N LEU A 143 15.71 -0.18 -40.16
CA LEU A 143 16.02 1.10 -40.79
C LEU A 143 15.79 2.23 -39.78
N ILE A 144 16.88 2.87 -39.35
CA ILE A 144 16.88 4.04 -38.45
C ILE A 144 16.23 5.23 -39.18
N LEU A 145 14.99 5.57 -38.79
CA LEU A 145 14.14 6.62 -39.36
C LEU A 145 14.74 8.04 -39.28
N GLU A 146 15.70 8.26 -38.39
CA GLU A 146 16.27 9.59 -38.09
C GLU A 146 17.12 10.15 -39.24
N LYS A 147 17.63 9.29 -40.14
CA LYS A 147 18.52 9.71 -41.24
C LYS A 147 17.79 10.14 -42.51
N VAL A 148 16.52 9.74 -42.67
CA VAL A 148 15.68 10.08 -43.83
C VAL A 148 14.99 11.44 -43.64
N GLU A 149 14.75 11.84 -42.39
CA GLU A 149 14.11 13.12 -42.06
C GLU A 149 15.09 14.30 -42.20
N GLU A 150 16.39 14.08 -41.98
CA GLU A 150 17.44 15.10 -42.14
C GLU A 150 17.76 15.38 -43.62
N GLU A 151 17.62 14.40 -44.51
CA GLU A 151 17.87 14.57 -45.94
C GLU A 151 16.71 15.28 -46.67
N MET A 152 15.48 15.18 -46.15
CA MET A 152 14.29 15.84 -46.72
C MET A 152 14.13 17.30 -46.29
N MET A 153 14.80 17.75 -45.22
CA MET A 153 14.78 19.14 -44.76
C MET A 153 15.81 20.04 -45.46
N ALA A 154 16.82 19.46 -46.11
CA ALA A 154 17.90 20.21 -46.77
C ALA A 154 17.56 20.70 -48.20
N GLU A 155 16.41 20.30 -48.76
CA GLU A 155 16.01 20.61 -50.15
C GLU A 155 14.94 21.72 -50.28
N TYR A 156 14.51 22.35 -49.17
CA TYR A 156 13.39 23.30 -49.16
C TYR A 156 13.72 24.71 -48.63
N ASP A 157 14.95 25.18 -48.78
CA ASP A 157 15.32 26.54 -48.32
C ASP A 157 16.20 27.32 -49.29
N ASP A 158 15.83 27.35 -50.57
CA ASP A 158 16.24 28.43 -51.49
C ASP A 158 15.41 28.37 -52.78
N GLU A 159 14.42 29.25 -52.91
CA GLU A 159 14.14 30.02 -54.14
C GLU A 159 12.89 30.90 -53.91
N ASP A 160 13.15 32.15 -53.54
CA ASP A 160 12.25 33.28 -53.75
C ASP A 160 11.91 33.37 -55.25
N GLU A 161 10.70 32.99 -55.65
CA GLU A 161 10.19 33.22 -57.00
C GLU A 161 9.04 34.24 -56.99
N ASP A 162 9.34 35.44 -57.51
CA ASP A 162 8.42 36.52 -57.83
C ASP A 162 7.18 35.99 -58.58
N ILE A 163 6.04 35.96 -57.90
CA ILE A 163 4.74 35.58 -58.47
C ILE A 163 4.28 36.69 -59.43
N LEU A 164 4.50 36.45 -60.72
CA LEU A 164 3.98 37.28 -61.81
C LEU A 164 2.45 37.13 -61.89
N HIS A 165 1.71 38.18 -61.49
CA HIS A 165 0.25 38.16 -61.39
C HIS A 165 -0.44 38.00 -62.75
N VAL A 166 -1.36 37.03 -62.84
CA VAL A 166 -2.16 36.64 -64.03
C VAL A 166 -2.95 37.82 -64.66
N ASP A 167 -3.19 38.90 -63.92
CA ASP A 167 -3.90 40.09 -64.40
C ASP A 167 -3.11 40.93 -65.41
N ASP A 168 -1.77 40.87 -65.40
CA ASP A 168 -0.93 41.64 -66.32
C ASP A 168 -0.88 41.02 -67.74
N ILE A 169 -1.07 39.69 -67.83
CA ILE A 169 -1.13 38.98 -69.12
C ILE A 169 -2.42 39.35 -69.87
N THR A 170 -3.53 39.47 -69.15
CA THR A 170 -4.85 39.76 -69.76
C THR A 170 -4.91 41.17 -70.34
N LYS A 171 -4.24 42.15 -69.72
CA LYS A 171 -4.16 43.54 -70.23
C LYS A 171 -3.36 43.66 -71.53
N LEU A 172 -2.30 42.88 -71.68
CA LEU A 172 -1.45 42.90 -72.88
C LEU A 172 -2.14 42.30 -74.11
N TYR A 173 -2.95 41.26 -73.94
CA TYR A 173 -3.68 40.63 -75.05
C TYR A 173 -4.97 41.36 -75.43
N GLY A 174 -5.57 42.14 -74.52
CA GLY A 174 -6.80 42.89 -74.80
C GLY A 174 -6.63 44.14 -75.69
N GLN A 175 -5.44 44.75 -75.72
CA GLN A 175 -5.19 45.97 -76.51
C GLN A 175 -4.85 45.71 -77.99
N ASN A 176 -4.36 44.51 -78.34
CA ASN A 176 -3.85 44.23 -79.70
C ASN A 176 -4.88 43.63 -80.67
N PHE A 177 -6.15 43.48 -80.28
CA PHE A 177 -7.16 42.84 -81.15
C PHE A 177 -7.97 43.82 -82.03
N ASN A 178 -7.80 45.13 -81.87
CA ASN A 178 -8.61 46.14 -82.57
C ASN A 178 -7.99 46.71 -83.86
N GLU A 179 -6.82 46.22 -84.32
CA GLU A 179 -6.13 46.79 -85.50
C GLU A 179 -5.76 45.80 -86.62
N MET A 180 -6.39 44.62 -86.70
CA MET A 180 -6.30 43.81 -87.92
C MET A 180 -7.55 43.98 -88.79
N GLN A 181 -7.57 45.09 -89.53
CA GLN A 181 -8.36 45.20 -90.75
C GLN A 181 -8.06 44.00 -91.66
N LYS A 182 -9.07 43.22 -92.00
CA LYS A 182 -8.99 42.23 -93.08
C LYS A 182 -8.71 42.95 -94.41
N PRO A 183 -7.62 42.65 -95.13
CA PRO A 183 -7.53 43.03 -96.53
C PRO A 183 -8.35 42.01 -97.34
N ASP A 184 -9.53 42.42 -97.78
CA ASP A 184 -10.34 41.73 -98.81
C ASP A 184 -9.79 42.05 -100.21
N ASP A 185 -8.52 41.69 -100.46
CA ASP A 185 -7.94 41.68 -101.80
C ASP A 185 -7.38 40.28 -102.05
N ILE A 186 -7.89 39.61 -103.09
CA ILE A 186 -7.41 38.33 -103.56
C ILE A 186 -5.97 38.55 -104.05
N LEU A 187 -4.99 38.12 -103.24
CA LEU A 187 -3.57 38.13 -103.57
C LEU A 187 -3.30 37.24 -104.79
N GLU A 188 -3.30 37.83 -105.99
CA GLU A 188 -2.76 37.17 -107.18
C GLU A 188 -1.23 37.06 -107.03
N SER A 189 -0.75 35.82 -106.88
CA SER A 189 0.69 35.53 -106.78
C SER A 189 1.39 35.89 -108.09
N LYS A 190 2.23 36.93 -108.04
CA LYS A 190 3.27 37.19 -109.06
C LYS A 190 4.61 36.58 -108.66
N THR A 191 4.62 35.55 -107.82
CA THR A 191 5.84 34.98 -107.25
C THR A 191 6.39 33.87 -108.13
N ASN A 192 7.65 34.00 -108.53
CA ASN A 192 8.37 32.99 -109.30
C ASN A 192 8.66 31.75 -108.44
N ARG A 193 8.73 30.54 -109.03
CA ARG A 193 8.97 29.27 -108.32
C ARG A 193 10.24 29.31 -107.47
N GLU A 194 11.28 29.97 -107.99
CA GLU A 194 12.58 30.11 -107.35
C GLU A 194 12.53 31.08 -106.16
N GLU A 195 11.79 32.18 -106.27
CA GLU A 195 11.57 33.11 -105.16
C GLU A 195 10.76 32.43 -104.04
N TRP A 196 9.78 31.61 -104.40
CA TRP A 196 9.00 30.85 -103.41
C TRP A 196 9.85 29.79 -102.71
N GLN A 197 10.77 29.14 -103.43
CA GLN A 197 11.72 28.20 -102.81
C GLN A 197 12.70 28.91 -101.88
N LEU A 198 13.23 30.07 -102.26
CA LEU A 198 14.11 30.86 -101.39
C LEU A 198 13.38 31.36 -100.13
N GLU A 199 12.13 31.77 -100.27
CA GLU A 199 11.26 32.11 -99.14
C GLU A 199 10.97 30.91 -98.25
N LEU A 200 10.71 29.75 -98.85
CA LEU A 200 10.45 28.52 -98.11
C LEU A 200 11.71 28.04 -97.38
N GLU A 201 12.90 28.13 -97.98
CA GLU A 201 14.18 27.86 -97.34
C GLU A 201 14.54 28.88 -96.25
N ARG A 202 14.14 30.14 -96.42
CA ARG A 202 14.31 31.19 -95.40
C ARG A 202 13.40 30.99 -94.20
N VAL A 203 12.16 30.54 -94.41
CA VAL A 203 11.15 30.35 -93.36
C VAL A 203 11.17 28.93 -92.77
N LEU A 204 11.78 27.95 -93.45
CA LEU A 204 11.95 26.58 -92.97
C LEU A 204 12.55 26.50 -91.55
N PRO A 205 13.60 27.28 -91.20
CA PRO A 205 14.17 27.28 -89.85
C PRO A 205 13.22 27.88 -88.80
N GLN A 206 12.33 28.79 -89.21
CA GLN A 206 11.32 29.40 -88.33
C GLN A 206 10.09 28.51 -88.14
N LEU A 207 9.78 27.66 -89.12
CA LEU A 207 8.73 26.64 -89.05
C LEU A 207 9.19 25.32 -88.43
N LYS A 208 10.49 25.12 -88.31
CA LYS A 208 11.06 24.00 -87.56
C LYS A 208 10.81 24.26 -86.08
N VAL A 209 9.62 23.85 -85.63
CA VAL A 209 9.25 23.79 -84.22
C VAL A 209 10.15 22.74 -83.57
N THR A 210 11.34 23.18 -83.14
CA THR A 210 12.14 22.43 -82.19
C THR A 210 11.36 22.46 -80.89
N ILE A 211 10.63 21.38 -80.61
CA ILE A 211 10.08 21.10 -79.29
C ILE A 211 11.29 20.97 -78.38
N LYS A 212 11.77 22.09 -77.85
CA LYS A 212 12.64 22.08 -76.69
C LYS A 212 11.77 21.51 -75.59
N THR A 213 12.19 20.41 -74.99
CA THR A 213 11.61 19.86 -73.77
C THR A 213 11.84 20.90 -72.66
N ASP A 214 11.02 21.92 -72.67
CA ASP A 214 11.01 22.98 -71.68
C ASP A 214 10.30 22.44 -70.45
N SER A 215 10.79 22.79 -69.25
CA SER A 215 10.21 22.37 -67.96
C SER A 215 8.77 22.86 -67.76
N ARG A 216 8.26 23.69 -68.69
CA ARG A 216 6.89 24.19 -68.79
C ARG A 216 6.01 23.41 -69.78
N ASP A 217 6.48 22.28 -70.31
CA ASP A 217 5.66 21.42 -71.17
C ASP A 217 4.58 20.72 -70.32
N TRP A 218 3.35 21.20 -70.47
CA TRP A 218 2.18 20.60 -69.81
C TRP A 218 2.02 19.12 -70.15
N ARG A 219 2.58 18.64 -71.28
CA ARG A 219 2.55 17.21 -71.64
C ARG A 219 3.44 16.38 -70.72
N SER A 220 4.64 16.87 -70.36
CA SER A 220 5.47 16.19 -69.36
C SER A 220 4.83 16.21 -67.98
N HIS A 221 4.18 17.31 -67.59
CA HIS A 221 3.44 17.36 -66.32
C HIS A 221 2.23 16.41 -66.29
N ILE A 222 1.52 16.26 -67.40
CA ILE A 222 0.41 15.30 -67.49
C ILE A 222 0.91 13.86 -67.37
N GLU A 223 2.08 13.57 -67.95
CA GLU A 223 2.68 12.24 -67.87
C GLU A 223 3.23 11.96 -66.47
N GLN A 224 3.88 12.95 -65.84
CA GLN A 224 4.26 12.91 -64.41
C GLN A 224 3.04 12.68 -63.51
N MET A 225 1.92 13.36 -63.75
CA MET A 225 0.70 13.20 -62.96
C MET A 225 0.10 11.79 -63.10
N LYS A 226 0.16 11.18 -64.29
CA LYS A 226 -0.24 9.78 -64.48
C LYS A 226 0.70 8.81 -63.76
N GLN A 227 2.01 9.08 -63.80
CA GLN A 227 3.00 8.29 -63.07
C GLN A 227 2.75 8.37 -61.56
N LEU A 228 2.58 9.58 -61.00
CA LEU A 228 2.24 9.79 -59.59
C LEU A 228 0.94 9.10 -59.21
N ARG A 229 -0.11 9.21 -60.03
CA ARG A 229 -1.38 8.51 -59.79
C ARG A 229 -1.20 6.99 -59.74
N THR A 230 -0.38 6.45 -60.63
CA THR A 230 -0.08 5.01 -60.67
C THR A 230 0.70 4.59 -59.43
N ASN A 231 1.73 5.36 -59.04
CA ASN A 231 2.51 5.14 -57.84
C ASN A 231 1.67 5.23 -56.55
N ILE A 232 0.74 6.19 -56.48
CA ILE A 232 -0.21 6.29 -55.36
C ILE A 232 -1.11 5.07 -55.33
N ALA A 233 -1.63 4.62 -56.48
CA ALA A 233 -2.51 3.45 -56.53
C ALA A 233 -1.77 2.17 -56.09
N THR A 234 -0.52 1.97 -56.51
CA THR A 234 0.30 0.81 -56.12
C THR A 234 0.64 0.85 -54.63
N ASN A 235 1.08 2.00 -54.11
CA ASN A 235 1.45 2.16 -52.71
C ASN A 235 0.22 2.02 -51.80
N LEU A 236 -0.91 2.64 -52.16
CA LEU A 236 -2.17 2.51 -51.42
C LEU A 236 -2.66 1.06 -51.36
N THR A 237 -2.51 0.30 -52.45
CA THR A 237 -2.90 -1.12 -52.45
C THR A 237 -1.99 -1.93 -51.53
N GLY A 238 -0.68 -1.66 -51.52
CA GLY A 238 0.28 -2.27 -50.60
C GLY A 238 -0.02 -1.97 -49.13
N THR A 239 -0.18 -0.69 -48.79
CA THR A 239 -0.51 -0.24 -47.42
C THR A 239 -1.86 -0.78 -46.96
N LYS A 240 -2.87 -0.83 -47.85
CA LYS A 240 -4.17 -1.41 -47.51
C LYS A 240 -4.05 -2.89 -47.19
N SER A 241 -3.28 -3.65 -47.97
CA SER A 241 -3.05 -5.07 -47.69
C SER A 241 -2.31 -5.30 -46.37
N GLN A 242 -1.32 -4.46 -46.05
CA GLN A 242 -0.63 -4.50 -44.75
C GLN A 242 -1.59 -4.19 -43.60
N LEU A 243 -2.44 -3.18 -43.75
CA LEU A 243 -3.43 -2.82 -42.74
C LEU A 243 -4.48 -3.94 -42.54
N ASP A 244 -4.94 -4.56 -43.62
CA ASP A 244 -5.87 -5.69 -43.54
C ASP A 244 -5.24 -6.91 -42.85
N LYS A 245 -3.95 -7.18 -43.08
CA LYS A 245 -3.20 -8.21 -42.34
C LYS A 245 -3.13 -7.90 -40.85
N LEU A 246 -2.72 -6.68 -40.49
CA LEU A 246 -2.69 -6.24 -39.09
C LEU A 246 -4.06 -6.35 -38.42
N HIS A 247 -5.13 -5.96 -39.13
CA HIS A 247 -6.49 -6.09 -38.62
C HIS A 247 -6.87 -7.55 -38.34
N ILE A 248 -6.53 -8.47 -39.24
CA ILE A 248 -6.76 -9.91 -39.06
C ILE A 248 -5.95 -10.44 -37.88
N ASP A 249 -4.67 -10.08 -37.76
CA ASP A 249 -3.79 -10.54 -36.69
C ASP A 249 -4.26 -10.03 -35.32
N ILE A 250 -4.65 -8.75 -35.24
CA ILE A 250 -5.25 -8.16 -34.04
C ILE A 250 -6.58 -8.85 -33.69
N SER A 251 -7.44 -9.12 -34.68
CA SER A 251 -8.71 -9.82 -34.44
C SER A 251 -8.48 -11.24 -33.90
N ASN A 252 -7.54 -11.97 -34.49
CA ASN A 252 -7.17 -13.32 -34.05
C ASN A 252 -6.59 -13.32 -32.63
N THR A 253 -5.73 -12.36 -32.31
CA THR A 253 -5.17 -12.25 -30.95
C THR A 253 -6.24 -11.87 -29.92
N LEU A 254 -7.19 -11.00 -30.28
CA LEU A 254 -8.33 -10.67 -29.43
C LEU A 254 -9.22 -11.88 -29.16
N ASP A 255 -9.51 -12.71 -30.17
CA ASP A 255 -10.25 -13.95 -29.98
C ASP A 255 -9.49 -14.98 -29.12
N LYS A 256 -8.16 -15.06 -29.27
CA LYS A 256 -7.30 -15.86 -28.37
C LYS A 256 -7.37 -15.35 -26.92
N ILE A 257 -7.34 -14.04 -26.71
CA ILE A 257 -7.49 -13.43 -25.38
C ILE A 257 -8.86 -13.77 -24.80
N LYS A 258 -9.93 -13.56 -25.57
CA LYS A 258 -11.31 -13.83 -25.15
C LYS A 258 -11.55 -15.29 -24.76
N THR A 259 -10.98 -16.23 -25.52
CA THR A 259 -11.06 -17.66 -25.19
C THR A 259 -10.27 -18.00 -23.93
N ARG A 260 -9.10 -17.39 -23.74
CA ARG A 260 -8.29 -17.58 -22.53
C ARG A 260 -8.95 -16.96 -21.29
N GLU A 261 -9.58 -15.79 -21.42
CA GLU A 261 -10.39 -15.17 -20.37
C GLU A 261 -11.59 -16.05 -20.00
N SER A 262 -12.33 -16.56 -20.98
CA SER A 262 -13.45 -17.47 -20.73
C SER A 262 -12.99 -18.74 -20.00
N TYR A 263 -11.85 -19.29 -20.39
CA TYR A 263 -11.25 -20.45 -19.74
C TYR A 263 -10.83 -20.16 -18.29
N LEU A 264 -10.16 -19.04 -18.06
CA LEU A 264 -9.72 -18.60 -16.73
C LEU A 264 -10.92 -18.33 -15.82
N ASN A 265 -11.95 -17.65 -16.32
CA ASN A 265 -13.20 -17.45 -15.58
C ASN A 265 -13.85 -18.79 -15.21
N ARG A 266 -13.90 -19.75 -16.14
CA ARG A 266 -14.44 -21.08 -15.86
C ARG A 266 -13.65 -21.85 -14.79
N GLN A 267 -12.34 -21.64 -14.71
CA GLN A 267 -11.51 -22.25 -13.67
C GLN A 267 -11.65 -21.56 -12.31
N LEU A 268 -11.74 -20.23 -12.30
CA LEU A 268 -11.83 -19.44 -11.07
C LEU A 268 -13.22 -19.46 -10.44
N GLU A 269 -14.28 -19.58 -11.24
CA GLU A 269 -15.65 -19.50 -10.75
C GLU A 269 -16.02 -20.58 -9.70
N PRO A 270 -15.60 -21.85 -9.84
CA PRO A 270 -15.77 -22.85 -8.78
C PRO A 270 -15.04 -22.47 -7.48
N SER A 271 -13.80 -21.97 -7.58
CA SER A 271 -13.01 -21.55 -6.42
C SER A 271 -13.66 -20.35 -5.73
N LEU A 272 -14.18 -19.40 -6.50
CA LEU A 272 -14.88 -18.22 -5.99
C LEU A 272 -16.20 -18.60 -5.30
N LYS A 273 -16.95 -19.57 -5.85
CA LYS A 273 -18.14 -20.13 -5.19
C LYS A 273 -17.79 -20.84 -3.88
N GLN A 274 -16.71 -21.62 -3.85
CA GLN A 274 -16.24 -22.24 -2.61
C GLN A 274 -15.85 -21.20 -1.56
N TYR A 275 -15.13 -20.15 -1.97
CA TYR A 275 -14.79 -19.03 -1.09
C TYR A 275 -16.03 -18.33 -0.53
N GLN A 276 -17.05 -18.07 -1.37
CA GLN A 276 -18.33 -17.51 -0.92
C GLN A 276 -19.02 -18.41 0.11
N MET A 277 -19.09 -19.72 -0.15
CA MET A 277 -19.68 -20.68 0.80
C MET A 277 -18.93 -20.71 2.14
N LEU A 278 -17.60 -20.72 2.11
CA LEU A 278 -16.75 -20.65 3.30
C LEU A 278 -16.93 -19.34 4.07
N GLN A 279 -17.09 -18.22 3.35
CA GLN A 279 -17.34 -16.91 3.96
C GLN A 279 -18.72 -16.84 4.65
N ASP A 280 -19.75 -17.44 4.05
CA ASP A 280 -21.07 -17.54 4.65
C ASP A 280 -21.04 -18.45 5.90
N GLU A 281 -20.34 -19.58 5.82
CA GLU A 281 -20.15 -20.50 6.96
C GLU A 281 -19.41 -19.81 8.11
N LEU A 282 -18.34 -19.08 7.82
CA LEU A 282 -17.59 -18.31 8.81
C LEU A 282 -18.48 -17.24 9.45
N SER A 283 -19.31 -16.55 8.66
CA SER A 283 -20.25 -15.55 9.16
C SER A 283 -21.27 -16.17 10.12
N LYS A 284 -21.80 -17.35 9.77
CA LYS A 284 -22.70 -18.13 10.61
C LYS A 284 -22.03 -18.57 11.93
N ILE A 285 -20.80 -19.07 11.88
CA ILE A 285 -20.05 -19.48 13.08
C ILE A 285 -19.76 -18.27 13.97
N LYS A 286 -19.39 -17.12 13.39
CA LYS A 286 -19.18 -15.88 14.16
C LYS A 286 -20.44 -15.43 14.88
N GLU A 287 -21.60 -15.51 14.23
CA GLU A 287 -22.88 -15.19 14.86
C GLU A 287 -23.19 -16.15 16.01
N GLN A 288 -23.04 -17.46 15.80
CA GLN A 288 -23.22 -18.46 16.86
C GLN A 288 -22.27 -18.24 18.04
N TYR A 289 -21.01 -17.89 17.77
CA TYR A 289 -20.04 -17.56 18.82
C TYR A 289 -20.44 -16.30 19.59
N ARG A 290 -20.92 -15.26 18.90
CA ARG A 290 -21.40 -14.02 19.53
C ARG A 290 -22.59 -14.31 20.45
N ASP A 291 -23.53 -15.12 20.00
CA ASP A 291 -24.71 -15.49 20.79
C ASP A 291 -24.34 -16.34 22.01
N ALA A 292 -23.45 -17.33 21.83
CA ALA A 292 -22.93 -18.14 22.93
C ALA A 292 -22.14 -17.28 23.95
N SER A 293 -21.28 -16.38 23.48
CA SER A 293 -20.51 -15.44 24.31
C SER A 293 -21.43 -14.49 25.08
N GLY A 294 -22.51 -14.01 24.45
CA GLY A 294 -23.55 -13.23 25.12
C GLY A 294 -24.22 -14.03 26.24
N GLY A 295 -24.58 -15.28 25.95
CA GLY A 295 -25.15 -16.21 26.95
C GLY A 295 -24.22 -16.50 28.13
N VAL A 296 -22.91 -16.67 27.88
CA VAL A 296 -21.90 -16.85 28.95
C VAL A 296 -21.77 -15.60 29.80
N THR A 297 -21.77 -14.41 29.17
CA THR A 297 -21.68 -13.13 29.89
C THR A 297 -22.89 -12.93 30.80
N GLU A 298 -24.10 -13.22 30.31
CA GLU A 298 -25.32 -13.12 31.10
C GLU A 298 -25.34 -14.12 32.25
N ARG A 299 -24.94 -15.38 32.02
CA ARG A 299 -24.81 -16.39 33.09
C ARG A 299 -23.77 -15.98 34.13
N THR A 300 -22.66 -15.38 33.71
CA THR A 300 -21.63 -14.86 34.61
C THR A 300 -22.17 -13.70 35.46
N ARG A 301 -22.96 -12.81 34.85
CA ARG A 301 -23.64 -11.71 35.56
C ARG A 301 -24.62 -12.23 36.60
N ILE A 302 -25.46 -13.21 36.24
CA ILE A 302 -26.40 -13.86 37.16
C ILE A 302 -25.64 -14.57 38.28
N PHE A 303 -24.56 -15.29 37.96
CA PHE A 303 -23.72 -15.98 38.95
C PHE A 303 -23.13 -15.00 39.96
N ASN A 304 -22.56 -13.88 39.52
CA ASN A 304 -22.03 -12.86 40.41
C ASN A 304 -23.12 -12.28 41.32
N LYS A 305 -24.30 -11.99 40.77
CA LYS A 305 -25.44 -11.52 41.57
C LYS A 305 -25.86 -12.55 42.63
N LEU A 306 -25.96 -13.83 42.26
CA LEU A 306 -26.29 -14.89 43.21
C LEU A 306 -25.19 -15.06 44.27
N SER A 307 -23.93 -14.89 43.90
CA SER A 307 -22.80 -14.93 44.82
C SER A 307 -22.83 -13.77 45.81
N GLU A 308 -23.21 -12.56 45.37
CA GLU A 308 -23.42 -11.41 46.24
C GLU A 308 -24.59 -11.63 47.20
N GLU A 309 -25.72 -12.16 46.70
CA GLU A 309 -26.87 -12.52 47.54
C GLU A 309 -26.49 -13.60 48.58
N LEU A 310 -25.67 -14.57 48.19
CA LEU A 310 -25.18 -15.60 49.11
C LEU A 310 -24.24 -15.04 50.18
N GLU A 311 -23.32 -14.15 49.82
CA GLU A 311 -22.45 -13.48 50.81
C GLU A 311 -23.26 -12.57 51.74
N HIS A 312 -24.30 -11.91 51.23
CA HIS A 312 -25.23 -11.13 52.06
C HIS A 312 -25.96 -12.02 53.08
N VAL A 313 -26.52 -13.16 52.64
CA VAL A 313 -27.18 -14.12 53.55
C VAL A 313 -26.20 -14.70 54.56
N LYS A 314 -24.97 -15.02 54.15
CA LYS A 314 -23.92 -15.49 55.04
C LYS A 314 -23.56 -14.44 56.09
N LYS A 315 -23.44 -13.17 55.69
CA LYS A 315 -23.19 -12.07 56.63
C LYS A 315 -24.35 -11.90 57.62
N GLU A 316 -25.60 -11.95 57.17
CA GLU A 316 -26.75 -11.95 58.08
C GLU A 316 -26.73 -13.15 59.05
N MET A 317 -26.32 -14.33 58.57
CA MET A 317 -26.19 -15.52 59.39
C MET A 317 -25.09 -15.36 60.44
N ASP A 318 -23.94 -14.79 60.07
CA ASP A 318 -22.82 -14.53 60.98
C ASP A 318 -23.17 -13.44 62.02
N GLU A 319 -23.93 -12.40 61.62
CA GLU A 319 -24.46 -11.38 62.52
C GLU A 319 -25.51 -11.95 63.49
N ARG A 320 -26.42 -12.81 63.00
CA ARG A 320 -27.37 -13.54 63.85
C ARG A 320 -26.67 -14.54 64.76
N GLY A 321 -25.65 -15.25 64.26
CA GLY A 321 -24.85 -16.19 65.04
C GLY A 321 -24.05 -15.48 66.13
N SER A 322 -23.46 -14.33 65.81
CA SER A 322 -22.74 -13.48 66.75
C SER A 322 -23.70 -12.90 67.79
N SER A 323 -24.85 -12.37 67.41
CA SER A 323 -25.85 -11.84 68.37
C SER A 323 -26.50 -12.93 69.25
N MET A 324 -26.65 -14.16 68.74
CA MET A 324 -27.14 -15.29 69.52
C MET A 324 -26.08 -15.87 70.46
N THR A 325 -24.79 -15.75 70.10
CA THR A 325 -23.65 -16.18 70.94
C THR A 325 -23.17 -15.06 71.86
N ASP A 326 -23.54 -13.82 71.60
CA ASP A 326 -23.18 -12.67 72.41
C ASP A 326 -23.89 -12.74 73.76
N GLY A 327 -23.19 -13.27 74.75
CA GLY A 327 -23.61 -13.29 76.15
C GLY A 327 -23.52 -11.91 76.82
N THR A 328 -23.03 -10.86 76.14
CA THR A 328 -22.87 -9.51 76.72
C THR A 328 -24.17 -8.94 77.31
N PRO A 329 -25.36 -9.07 76.68
CA PRO A 329 -26.62 -8.66 77.30
C PRO A 329 -26.90 -9.42 78.60
N LEU A 330 -26.62 -10.73 78.61
CA LEU A 330 -26.81 -11.59 79.78
C LEU A 330 -25.84 -11.22 80.93
N ILE A 331 -24.59 -10.94 80.58
CA ILE A 331 -23.55 -10.47 81.51
C ILE A 331 -23.92 -9.11 82.09
N ASN A 332 -24.43 -8.19 81.27
CA ASN A 332 -24.90 -6.88 81.72
C ASN A 332 -26.10 -7.00 82.67
N ILE A 333 -27.09 -7.84 82.36
CA ILE A 333 -28.21 -8.13 83.27
C ILE A 333 -27.67 -8.71 84.59
N LYS A 334 -26.77 -9.68 84.54
CA LYS A 334 -26.15 -10.26 85.74
C LYS A 334 -25.39 -9.22 86.57
N LYS A 335 -24.66 -8.30 85.92
CA LYS A 335 -23.95 -7.20 86.57
C LYS A 335 -24.91 -6.23 87.26
N THR A 336 -26.01 -5.86 86.59
CA THR A 336 -27.06 -5.00 87.17
C THR A 336 -27.76 -5.67 88.35
N ILE A 337 -28.07 -6.98 88.26
CA ILE A 337 -28.62 -7.76 89.37
C ILE A 337 -27.65 -7.79 90.56
N THR A 338 -26.36 -7.98 90.30
CA THR A 338 -25.33 -8.00 91.35
C THR A 338 -25.24 -6.63 92.03
N LYS A 339 -25.27 -5.55 91.25
CA LYS A 339 -25.30 -4.17 91.77
C LYS A 339 -26.55 -3.91 92.62
N MET A 340 -27.73 -4.33 92.17
CA MET A 340 -28.96 -4.22 92.95
C MET A 340 -28.86 -5.01 94.26
N LYS A 341 -28.28 -6.21 94.26
CA LYS A 341 -28.05 -6.99 95.48
C LYS A 341 -27.12 -6.27 96.47
N THR A 342 -26.05 -5.65 95.98
CA THR A 342 -25.15 -4.86 96.84
C THR A 342 -25.84 -3.64 97.42
N GLU A 343 -26.62 -2.91 96.61
CA GLU A 343 -27.42 -1.75 97.07
C GLU A 343 -28.47 -2.18 98.11
N ILE A 344 -29.14 -3.32 97.93
CA ILE A 344 -30.08 -3.88 98.92
C ILE A 344 -29.35 -4.23 100.22
N SER A 345 -28.18 -4.86 100.15
CA SER A 345 -27.39 -5.19 101.35
C SER A 345 -26.95 -3.93 102.10
N GLU A 346 -26.52 -2.90 101.38
CA GLU A 346 -26.13 -1.62 101.96
C GLU A 346 -27.33 -0.94 102.63
N MET A 347 -28.48 -0.93 101.97
CA MET A 347 -29.72 -0.38 102.51
C MET A 347 -30.16 -1.15 103.77
N ASN A 348 -30.04 -2.49 103.80
CA ASN A 348 -30.34 -3.29 104.99
C ASN A 348 -29.43 -2.94 106.18
N ILE A 349 -28.13 -2.70 105.95
CA ILE A 349 -27.21 -2.26 107.00
C ILE A 349 -27.64 -0.87 107.52
N ARG A 350 -27.97 0.06 106.61
CA ARG A 350 -28.46 1.39 107.00
C ARG A 350 -29.76 1.30 107.81
N ILE A 351 -30.70 0.44 107.41
CA ILE A 351 -31.94 0.17 108.17
C ILE A 351 -31.59 -0.37 109.56
N GLY A 352 -30.72 -1.37 109.67
CA GLY A 352 -30.33 -1.94 110.96
C GLY A 352 -29.65 -0.93 111.90
N VAL A 353 -28.80 -0.05 111.37
CA VAL A 353 -28.20 1.05 112.17
C VAL A 353 -29.26 2.05 112.61
N LEU A 354 -30.22 2.41 111.74
CA LEU A 354 -31.33 3.29 112.08
C LEU A 354 -32.25 2.65 113.13
N GLU A 355 -32.56 1.36 113.02
CA GLU A 355 -33.35 0.60 114.00
C GLU A 355 -32.64 0.54 115.35
N TYR A 356 -31.34 0.25 115.39
CA TYR A 356 -30.55 0.28 116.61
C TYR A 356 -30.51 1.69 117.23
N SER A 357 -30.28 2.72 116.42
CA SER A 357 -30.29 4.12 116.88
C SER A 357 -31.66 4.52 117.43
N LEU A 358 -32.76 4.07 116.81
CA LEU A 358 -34.12 4.33 117.26
C LEU A 358 -34.43 3.55 118.55
N MET A 359 -33.96 2.31 118.68
CA MET A 359 -34.06 1.52 119.90
C MET A 359 -33.29 2.18 121.06
N CYS A 360 -32.05 2.62 120.82
CA CYS A 360 -31.27 3.38 121.81
C CYS A 360 -31.96 4.68 122.20
N ALA A 361 -32.53 5.43 121.25
CA ALA A 361 -33.32 6.63 121.54
C ALA A 361 -34.55 6.30 122.40
N ARG A 362 -35.32 5.26 122.06
CA ARG A 362 -36.47 4.81 122.86
C ARG A 362 -36.09 4.35 124.27
N ILE A 363 -34.98 3.63 124.42
CA ILE A 363 -34.49 3.21 125.74
C ILE A 363 -34.08 4.45 126.55
N ARG A 364 -33.35 5.39 125.92
CA ARG A 364 -32.96 6.66 126.55
C ARG A 364 -34.17 7.48 126.99
N ASP A 365 -35.18 7.62 126.14
CA ASP A 365 -36.42 8.30 126.49
C ASP A 365 -37.12 7.61 127.67
N ARG A 366 -37.17 6.27 127.67
CA ARG A 366 -37.75 5.49 128.78
C ARG A 366 -36.96 5.63 130.09
N THR A 367 -35.63 5.64 130.05
CA THR A 367 -34.80 5.90 131.24
C THR A 367 -34.97 7.32 131.73
N GLN A 368 -35.09 8.30 130.82
CA GLN A 368 -35.34 9.70 131.16
C GLN A 368 -36.72 9.87 131.83
N PHE A 369 -37.76 9.21 131.32
CA PHE A 369 -39.06 9.15 131.99
C PHE A 369 -39.01 8.49 133.38
N GLN A 370 -38.17 7.47 133.58
CA GLN A 370 -37.97 6.86 134.91
C GLN A 370 -37.22 7.78 135.88
N GLU A 371 -36.19 8.51 135.40
CA GLU A 371 -35.49 9.53 136.19
C GLU A 371 -36.41 10.69 136.56
N ASP A 372 -37.24 11.16 135.63
CA ASP A 372 -38.23 12.21 135.88
C ASP A 372 -39.31 11.76 136.88
N MET A 373 -39.78 10.51 136.82
CA MET A 373 -40.69 9.96 137.83
C MET A 373 -40.04 9.81 139.22
N ASN A 374 -38.76 9.40 139.29
CA ASN A 374 -38.05 9.33 140.56
C ASN A 374 -37.80 10.73 141.15
N ASN A 375 -37.46 11.72 140.32
CA ASN A 375 -37.31 13.10 140.76
C ASN A 375 -38.64 13.70 141.25
N GLN A 376 -39.77 13.39 140.62
CA GLN A 376 -41.10 13.82 141.09
C GLN A 376 -41.47 13.21 142.45
N ASN A 377 -41.14 11.95 142.71
CA ASN A 377 -41.37 11.32 144.02
C ASN A 377 -40.49 11.92 145.14
N THR A 378 -39.34 12.49 144.81
CA THR A 378 -38.46 13.12 145.80
C THR A 378 -38.94 14.53 146.20
N ILE A 379 -39.69 15.21 145.33
CA ILE A 379 -40.23 16.57 145.58
C ILE A 379 -41.53 16.52 146.41
N ALA A 380 -42.22 15.37 146.49
CA ALA A 380 -43.48 15.22 147.21
C ALA A 380 -43.35 14.92 148.73
N ILE A 381 -42.13 14.82 149.28
CA ILE A 381 -41.87 14.53 150.70
C ILE A 381 -41.07 15.67 151.37
N SER A 382 -41.44 16.93 151.16
CA SER A 382 -40.85 18.07 151.88
C SER A 382 -41.88 19.11 152.26
#